data_AF-A0AAV8EAT9-F1
#
_entry.id   AF-A0AAV8EAT9-F1
#
_cell.length_a   1.000
_cell.length_b   1.000
_cell.length_c   1.000
_cell.angle_alpha   90.00
_cell.angle_beta   90.00
_cell.angle_gamma   90.00
#
_symmetry.space_group_name_H-M   'P 1'
#
loop_
_entity.id
_entity.type
_entity.pdbx_description
1 polymer ?
#
loop_
_entity_poly.entity_id
_entity_poly.type
_entity_poly.pdbx_seq_one_letter_code
_entity_poly.pdbx_strand_id
1 'polypeptide(L)'
;MSYSSAFILLLLATALTSCYANNLGLDFHHRFSDKVREWTDSRGLPPAWNPEEAPRGSVEYYQALLKHDLHRHRGRSLAAGDLYAFASGNETIEYLGNLHYAFVDIGTPNQTFLVALDTGSDLFWVPCNCKQCAPTSDPSYGKIEFSNYDPSASTTSKAISCSSNQCFTTSRNQCPNTTADCTYTVPYGSPNTSSSGTIVQDDLYLLKESITSDVVKIPILFGCGEVQTGSFLDGGAPNGLMGLGLSQISVPSIIANNSLISITDSFSMCFGTDGYGRLNFGDEGSPDQNETSLNINPYGFYNISLTEIVVGNTTNKLPFDAVVDSGSSYSGFTDNIYKKIATSFSAQVSERPITIEGSPFEYCFEISANQTKLKLPPVSFTTQDGSSFHALHPAIGYAKQNSDRLVAYCLAILQYDMNIIGENFLVGQKIVFDRKKQVLGWEPFNCSSNKHISPAATPPSTPAPKTPPPKAPAPSPPTRPNSALARPVGFSTIISVVASLISLIFM
;
A
#
# COMPACT_ATOMS: atom_id res chain seq x y z
N MET A 1 45.13 30.44 64.73
CA MET A 1 45.30 30.09 63.30
C MET A 1 44.72 28.69 63.10
N SER A 2 43.41 28.44 63.04
CA SER A 2 42.23 29.26 62.66
C SER A 2 42.00 29.42 61.16
N TYR A 3 40.87 28.88 60.71
CA TYR A 3 40.10 29.15 59.47
C TYR A 3 40.66 28.82 58.07
N SER A 4 41.96 28.77 57.80
CA SER A 4 42.44 28.51 56.42
C SER A 4 42.08 27.11 55.89
N SER A 5 42.34 26.03 56.64
CA SER A 5 42.24 24.65 56.12
C SER A 5 40.80 24.20 55.83
N ALA A 6 39.81 24.74 56.55
CA ALA A 6 38.41 24.39 56.34
C ALA A 6 37.84 24.99 55.03
N PHE A 7 38.29 26.19 54.66
CA PHE A 7 37.85 26.85 53.42
C PHE A 7 38.35 26.12 52.16
N ILE A 8 39.56 25.55 52.21
CA ILE A 8 40.16 24.81 51.08
C ILE A 8 39.40 23.50 50.81
N LEU A 9 38.99 22.76 51.85
CA LEU A 9 38.15 21.56 51.67
C LEU A 9 36.76 21.91 51.11
N LEU A 10 36.16 23.02 51.55
CA LEU A 10 34.84 23.43 51.07
C LEU A 10 34.87 23.85 49.59
N LEU A 11 35.95 24.52 49.15
CA LEU A 11 36.17 24.86 47.74
C LEU A 11 36.44 23.64 46.85
N LEU A 12 37.12 22.61 47.37
CA LEU A 12 37.31 21.35 46.65
C LEU A 12 36.01 20.53 46.56
N ALA A 13 35.16 20.59 47.59
CA ALA A 13 33.85 19.94 47.57
C ALA A 13 32.89 20.56 46.54
N THR A 14 32.89 21.89 46.39
CA THR A 14 32.07 22.58 45.37
C THR A 14 32.66 22.51 43.96
N ALA A 15 33.98 22.35 43.81
CA ALA A 15 34.59 22.11 42.51
C ALA A 15 34.18 20.75 41.90
N LEU A 16 33.98 19.72 42.74
CA LEU A 16 33.61 18.38 42.29
C LEU A 16 32.11 18.21 41.94
N THR A 17 31.23 19.11 42.41
CA THR A 17 29.81 19.12 42.02
C THR A 17 29.53 19.85 40.70
N SER A 18 30.55 20.43 40.05
CA SER A 18 30.45 21.08 38.74
C SER A 18 30.96 20.21 37.58
N CYS A 19 30.93 18.88 37.73
CA CYS A 19 30.92 17.98 36.58
C CYS A 19 29.59 18.13 35.85
N TYR A 20 29.51 19.11 34.93
CA TYR A 20 28.46 19.14 33.93
C TYR A 20 28.46 17.79 33.21
N ALA A 21 27.37 17.05 33.35
CA ALA A 21 27.05 16.00 32.40
C ALA A 21 26.80 16.70 31.06
N ASN A 22 27.83 16.76 30.21
CA ASN A 22 27.68 17.16 28.83
C ASN A 22 26.72 16.16 28.19
N ASN A 23 25.44 16.55 28.08
CA ASN A 23 24.45 15.82 27.31
C ASN A 23 25.06 15.58 25.93
N LEU A 24 25.15 14.31 25.52
CA LEU A 24 25.60 13.93 24.18
C LEU A 24 24.50 14.29 23.17
N GLY A 25 24.40 15.59 22.87
CA GLY A 25 23.55 16.13 21.83
C GLY A 25 24.04 15.65 20.47
N LEU A 26 23.29 14.75 19.87
CA LEU A 26 23.47 14.38 18.46
C LEU A 26 22.77 15.42 17.60
N ASP A 27 23.46 16.52 17.31
CA ASP A 27 22.98 17.55 16.39
C ASP A 27 22.94 17.00 14.95
N PHE A 28 21.76 16.53 14.53
CA PHE A 28 21.52 15.99 13.19
C PHE A 28 21.45 17.12 12.15
N HIS A 29 22.61 17.47 11.60
CA HIS A 29 22.72 18.39 10.46
C HIS A 29 22.52 17.65 9.12
N HIS A 30 21.49 18.02 8.36
CA HIS A 30 21.29 17.51 6.99
C HIS A 30 22.38 18.02 6.05
N ARG A 31 22.65 17.27 4.95
CA ARG A 31 23.79 17.52 4.04
C ARG A 31 23.81 18.94 3.42
N PHE A 32 22.64 19.57 3.31
CA PHE A 32 22.47 20.91 2.72
C PHE A 32 22.42 22.05 3.76
N SER A 33 22.54 21.71 5.05
CA SER A 33 22.55 22.70 6.14
C SER A 33 23.77 23.63 6.08
N ASP A 34 23.62 24.83 6.62
CA ASP A 34 24.72 25.79 6.66
C ASP A 34 25.92 25.29 7.51
N LYS A 35 25.67 24.46 8.53
CA LYS A 35 26.73 23.80 9.32
C LYS A 35 27.51 22.75 8.54
N VAL A 36 26.85 21.96 7.68
CA VAL A 36 27.58 21.04 6.79
C VAL A 36 28.33 21.79 5.69
N ARG A 37 27.81 22.93 5.21
CA ARG A 37 28.53 23.80 4.26
C ARG A 37 29.80 24.39 4.88
N GLU A 38 29.71 24.94 6.09
CA GLU A 38 30.86 25.40 6.88
C GLU A 38 31.95 24.30 7.03
N TRP A 39 31.54 23.03 7.13
CA TRP A 39 32.45 21.86 7.16
C TRP A 39 32.97 21.39 5.79
N THR A 40 32.29 21.65 4.67
CA THR A 40 32.83 21.37 3.33
C THR A 40 33.83 22.46 2.92
N ASP A 41 33.47 23.72 3.16
CA ASP A 41 34.22 24.90 2.74
C ASP A 41 35.56 24.96 3.48
N SER A 42 35.55 24.72 4.80
CA SER A 42 36.77 24.60 5.62
C SER A 42 37.66 23.38 5.30
N ARG A 43 37.19 22.46 4.44
CA ARG A 43 37.95 21.30 3.93
C ARG A 43 38.30 21.41 2.45
N GLY A 44 37.92 22.49 1.76
CA GLY A 44 38.10 22.64 0.32
C GLY A 44 37.33 21.62 -0.52
N LEU A 45 36.25 21.05 0.02
CA LEU A 45 35.40 20.09 -0.67
C LEU A 45 34.28 20.82 -1.43
N PRO A 46 33.89 20.38 -2.64
CA PRO A 46 32.79 21.00 -3.37
C PRO A 46 31.48 20.89 -2.57
N PRO A 47 30.65 21.96 -2.54
CA PRO A 47 29.41 21.96 -1.79
C PRO A 47 28.42 20.95 -2.40
N ALA A 48 27.54 20.39 -1.58
CA ALA A 48 26.57 19.39 -2.02
C ALA A 48 25.46 19.96 -2.94
N TRP A 49 25.38 21.29 -3.05
CA TRP A 49 24.34 22.07 -3.74
C TRP A 49 24.83 23.52 -3.84
N ASN A 50 24.65 24.18 -5.00
CA ASN A 50 25.01 25.59 -5.20
C ASN A 50 23.80 26.51 -4.92
N PRO A 51 23.86 27.44 -3.95
CA PRO A 51 22.79 28.41 -3.70
C PRO A 51 22.47 29.35 -4.88
N GLU A 52 23.41 29.60 -5.79
CA GLU A 52 23.20 30.48 -6.95
C GLU A 52 22.45 29.77 -8.09
N GLU A 53 22.61 28.46 -8.25
CA GLU A 53 21.96 27.66 -9.30
C GLU A 53 20.56 27.18 -8.92
N ALA A 54 20.29 26.98 -7.63
CA ALA A 54 19.06 26.34 -7.15
C ALA A 54 18.60 26.90 -5.79
N PRO A 55 18.19 28.19 -5.67
CA PRO A 55 18.01 28.88 -4.39
C PRO A 55 17.10 28.17 -3.36
N ARG A 56 17.37 28.36 -2.07
CA ARG A 56 16.69 27.61 -0.99
C ARG A 56 15.17 27.86 -1.01
N GLY A 57 14.39 26.82 -1.34
CA GLY A 57 12.94 26.90 -1.53
C GLY A 57 12.47 26.99 -3.00
N SER A 58 13.39 26.98 -3.98
CA SER A 58 13.06 26.84 -5.40
C SER A 58 12.73 25.39 -5.78
N VAL A 59 12.21 25.18 -6.99
CA VAL A 59 11.92 23.83 -7.51
C VAL A 59 13.19 23.00 -7.59
N GLU A 60 14.29 23.61 -8.02
CA GLU A 60 15.61 23.00 -8.20
C GLU A 60 16.21 22.57 -6.85
N TYR A 61 15.99 23.35 -5.78
CA TYR A 61 16.36 22.97 -4.41
C TYR A 61 15.63 21.70 -3.94
N TYR A 62 14.31 21.62 -4.17
CA TYR A 62 13.53 20.43 -3.82
C TYR A 62 13.86 19.23 -4.72
N GLN A 63 14.17 19.45 -6.00
CA GLN A 63 14.71 18.41 -6.88
C GLN A 63 16.08 17.90 -6.42
N ALA A 64 16.97 18.76 -5.91
CA ALA A 64 18.27 18.36 -5.39
C ALA A 64 18.15 17.52 -4.10
N LEU A 65 17.23 17.88 -3.22
CA LEU A 65 16.82 17.08 -2.05
C LEU A 65 16.29 15.71 -2.50
N LEU A 66 15.28 15.68 -3.37
CA LEU A 66 14.66 14.46 -3.87
C LEU A 66 15.67 13.53 -4.55
N LYS A 67 16.54 14.07 -5.42
CA LYS A 67 17.64 13.32 -6.06
C LYS A 67 18.62 12.75 -5.02
N HIS A 68 18.89 13.45 -3.91
CA HIS A 68 19.76 12.95 -2.86
C HIS A 68 19.12 11.83 -2.04
N ASP A 69 17.85 11.96 -1.65
CA ASP A 69 17.16 10.92 -0.89
C ASP A 69 16.90 9.69 -1.75
N LEU A 70 16.47 9.84 -3.02
CA LEU A 70 16.42 8.74 -4.00
C LEU A 70 17.77 8.02 -4.11
N HIS A 71 18.88 8.75 -4.25
CA HIS A 71 20.22 8.16 -4.29
C HIS A 71 20.59 7.43 -2.98
N ARG A 72 20.15 7.93 -1.83
CA ARG A 72 20.38 7.33 -0.50
C ARG A 72 19.57 6.05 -0.27
N HIS A 73 18.37 5.95 -0.85
CA HIS A 73 17.57 4.73 -0.85
C HIS A 73 18.07 3.71 -1.88
N ARG A 74 18.47 4.15 -3.08
CA ARG A 74 18.96 3.27 -4.17
C ARG A 74 20.32 2.66 -3.89
N GLY A 75 21.24 3.39 -3.26
CA GLY A 75 22.62 2.98 -2.98
C GLY A 75 22.82 1.80 -1.99
N ARG A 76 21.81 0.94 -1.82
CA ARG A 76 21.86 -0.30 -1.03
C ARG A 76 21.31 -1.52 -1.77
N SER A 77 20.60 -1.36 -2.88
CA SER A 77 20.10 -2.49 -3.70
C SER A 77 21.16 -2.93 -4.72
N LEU A 78 22.33 -3.33 -4.25
CA LEU A 78 23.45 -3.81 -5.08
C LEU A 78 23.38 -5.32 -5.37
N ALA A 79 22.22 -5.95 -5.17
CA ALA A 79 22.00 -7.39 -5.32
C ALA A 79 20.79 -7.75 -6.20
N ALA A 80 19.88 -6.79 -6.47
CA ALA A 80 18.80 -6.98 -7.43
C ALA A 80 19.31 -6.77 -8.87
N GLY A 81 18.59 -7.33 -9.84
CA GLY A 81 18.84 -7.10 -11.27
C GLY A 81 18.36 -5.72 -11.74
N ASP A 82 18.15 -5.59 -13.04
CA ASP A 82 17.59 -4.39 -13.66
C ASP A 82 16.09 -4.24 -13.32
N LEU A 83 15.79 -3.74 -12.12
CA LEU A 83 14.43 -3.47 -11.66
C LEU A 83 13.81 -2.25 -12.39
N TYR A 84 12.49 -2.31 -12.58
CA TYR A 84 11.70 -1.21 -13.13
C TYR A 84 10.54 -0.84 -12.22
N ALA A 85 10.18 0.44 -12.19
CA ALA A 85 9.00 0.99 -11.54
C ALA A 85 8.34 2.03 -12.45
N PHE A 86 7.25 2.68 -12.04
CA PHE A 86 6.62 3.74 -12.85
C PHE A 86 7.45 5.03 -12.87
N ALA A 87 7.43 5.76 -13.99
CA ALA A 87 8.17 7.02 -14.13
C ALA A 87 7.63 8.15 -13.23
N SER A 88 6.33 8.12 -12.92
CA SER A 88 5.66 9.02 -11.98
C SER A 88 6.15 8.83 -10.53
N GLY A 89 6.66 7.64 -10.19
CA GLY A 89 7.27 7.30 -8.90
C GLY A 89 7.22 5.81 -8.57
N ASN A 90 8.16 5.32 -7.75
CA ASN A 90 8.10 4.01 -7.10
C ASN A 90 7.52 4.13 -5.67
N GLU A 91 6.49 4.95 -5.50
CA GLU A 91 5.76 5.09 -4.25
C GLU A 91 4.29 4.78 -4.52
N THR A 92 3.77 3.78 -3.81
CA THR A 92 2.34 3.44 -3.83
C THR A 92 1.72 3.92 -2.51
N ILE A 93 0.41 4.22 -2.52
CA ILE A 93 -0.27 4.81 -1.36
C ILE A 93 -1.55 4.05 -1.02
N GLU A 94 -1.72 3.70 0.26
CA GLU A 94 -3.02 3.29 0.82
C GLU A 94 -3.97 4.50 0.75
N TYR A 95 -5.14 4.35 0.13
CA TYR A 95 -5.99 5.50 -0.17
C TYR A 95 -7.49 5.21 -0.02
N LEU A 96 -8.20 4.89 -1.11
CA LEU A 96 -9.64 4.63 -1.05
C LEU A 96 -9.89 3.15 -0.76
N GLY A 97 -10.89 2.87 0.08
CA GLY A 97 -11.28 1.50 0.45
C GLY A 97 -10.22 0.64 1.14
N ASN A 98 -9.13 1.22 1.67
CA ASN A 98 -7.97 0.49 2.22
C ASN A 98 -7.37 -0.46 1.16
N LEU A 99 -7.02 0.12 0.01
CA LEU A 99 -6.25 -0.49 -1.07
C LEU A 99 -5.06 0.42 -1.42
N HIS A 100 -3.97 -0.16 -1.94
CA HIS A 100 -2.83 0.57 -2.46
C HIS A 100 -2.99 0.95 -3.94
N TYR A 101 -2.64 2.21 -4.25
CA TYR A 101 -2.70 2.79 -5.59
C TYR A 101 -1.31 3.23 -6.04
N ALA A 102 -1.05 3.19 -7.35
CA ALA A 102 0.16 3.75 -7.97
C ALA A 102 -0.18 4.92 -8.89
N PHE A 103 0.72 5.91 -8.98
CA PHE A 103 0.67 6.90 -10.06
C PHE A 103 1.34 6.33 -11.31
N VAL A 104 0.65 6.40 -12.45
CA VAL A 104 1.12 5.89 -13.73
C VAL A 104 0.90 6.91 -14.84
N ASP A 105 1.87 7.05 -15.74
CA ASP A 105 1.85 7.99 -16.86
C ASP A 105 1.55 7.26 -18.17
N ILE A 106 0.57 7.76 -18.94
CA ILE A 106 0.11 7.18 -20.20
C ILE A 106 0.12 8.24 -21.32
N GLY A 107 0.63 7.87 -22.50
CA GLY A 107 0.44 8.62 -23.75
C GLY A 107 1.46 9.70 -24.08
N THR A 108 1.29 10.37 -25.23
CA THR A 108 2.23 11.40 -25.71
C THR A 108 1.47 12.63 -26.23
N PRO A 109 1.40 13.74 -25.46
CA PRO A 109 2.00 13.96 -24.14
C PRO A 109 1.41 13.05 -23.05
N ASN A 110 2.20 12.79 -22.01
CA ASN A 110 1.82 11.95 -20.89
C ASN A 110 0.72 12.59 -20.02
N GLN A 111 -0.25 11.78 -19.62
CA GLN A 111 -1.26 12.09 -18.62
C GLN A 111 -1.10 11.11 -17.46
N THR A 112 -1.14 11.63 -16.22
CA THR A 112 -0.99 10.82 -15.01
C THR A 112 -2.34 10.34 -14.49
N PHE A 113 -2.38 9.08 -14.05
CA PHE A 113 -3.55 8.41 -13.47
C PHE A 113 -3.16 7.76 -12.14
N LEU A 114 -4.06 7.79 -11.15
CA LEU A 114 -3.93 7.07 -9.87
C LEU A 114 -4.74 5.78 -9.95
N VAL A 115 -4.06 4.64 -10.02
CA VAL A 115 -4.67 3.35 -10.37
C VAL A 115 -4.57 2.35 -9.23
N ALA A 116 -5.66 1.65 -8.92
CA ALA A 116 -5.68 0.59 -7.90
C ALA A 116 -4.77 -0.58 -8.35
N LEU A 117 -4.02 -1.19 -7.44
CA LEU A 117 -3.14 -2.31 -7.74
C LEU A 117 -3.84 -3.64 -7.46
N ASP A 118 -4.17 -4.38 -8.51
CA ASP A 118 -5.06 -5.54 -8.43
C ASP A 118 -4.38 -6.80 -8.96
N THR A 119 -4.14 -7.79 -8.09
CA THR A 119 -3.60 -9.11 -8.46
C THR A 119 -4.70 -10.16 -8.68
N GLY A 120 -5.96 -9.85 -8.34
CA GLY A 120 -7.14 -10.64 -8.65
C GLY A 120 -7.56 -10.55 -10.12
N SER A 121 -7.31 -9.43 -10.81
CA SER A 121 -7.69 -9.26 -12.23
C SER A 121 -6.51 -9.03 -13.21
N ASP A 122 -6.78 -9.28 -14.49
CA ASP A 122 -5.79 -9.19 -15.57
C ASP A 122 -5.73 -7.82 -16.28
N LEU A 123 -6.81 -7.04 -16.27
CA LEU A 123 -6.95 -5.90 -17.18
C LEU A 123 -6.59 -4.56 -16.52
N PHE A 124 -5.55 -3.90 -17.02
CA PHE A 124 -5.38 -2.47 -16.80
C PHE A 124 -6.44 -1.66 -17.58
N TRP A 125 -7.14 -0.75 -16.92
CA TRP A 125 -8.02 0.23 -17.55
C TRP A 125 -8.02 1.57 -16.82
N VAL A 126 -8.39 2.64 -17.53
CA VAL A 126 -8.58 4.01 -17.00
C VAL A 126 -9.91 4.58 -17.50
N PRO A 127 -10.55 5.53 -16.78
CA PRO A 127 -11.68 6.28 -17.33
C PRO A 127 -11.25 6.97 -18.64
N CYS A 128 -12.05 6.79 -19.68
CA CYS A 128 -11.74 7.25 -21.03
C CYS A 128 -13.02 7.57 -21.80
N ASN A 129 -13.07 8.72 -22.49
CA ASN A 129 -14.27 9.19 -23.23
C ASN A 129 -15.58 9.03 -22.42
N CYS A 130 -15.48 9.25 -21.10
CA CYS A 130 -16.46 8.80 -20.11
C CYS A 130 -17.92 9.08 -20.46
N LYS A 131 -18.75 8.03 -20.42
CA LYS A 131 -20.22 8.06 -20.57
C LYS A 131 -20.91 7.89 -19.20
N GLN A 132 -20.34 7.05 -18.34
CA GLN A 132 -20.76 6.87 -16.95
C GLN A 132 -19.57 6.35 -16.13
N CYS A 133 -18.99 7.19 -15.26
CA CYS A 133 -17.81 6.85 -14.44
C CYS A 133 -17.92 7.53 -13.07
N ALA A 134 -16.96 7.24 -12.19
CA ALA A 134 -16.69 8.10 -11.04
C ALA A 134 -16.51 9.58 -11.48
N PRO A 135 -16.86 10.56 -10.63
CA PRO A 135 -16.54 11.95 -10.88
C PRO A 135 -15.01 12.16 -10.92
N THR A 136 -14.53 13.15 -11.68
CA THR A 136 -13.11 13.52 -11.69
C THR A 136 -12.68 14.33 -10.45
N SER A 137 -13.63 14.78 -9.64
CA SER A 137 -13.42 15.52 -8.40
C SER A 137 -14.57 15.28 -7.42
N ASP A 138 -14.27 14.83 -6.21
CA ASP A 138 -15.21 14.66 -5.10
C ASP A 138 -14.52 15.01 -3.77
N PRO A 139 -15.24 15.54 -2.75
CA PRO A 139 -14.65 15.82 -1.43
C PRO A 139 -13.98 14.61 -0.75
N SER A 140 -14.41 13.38 -1.04
CA SER A 140 -13.76 12.16 -0.55
C SER A 140 -12.35 11.94 -1.11
N TYR A 141 -12.07 12.45 -2.31
CA TYR A 141 -10.73 12.38 -2.93
C TYR A 141 -9.77 13.44 -2.34
N GLY A 142 -10.31 14.41 -1.60
CA GLY A 142 -9.59 15.36 -0.76
C GLY A 142 -8.84 16.46 -1.53
N LYS A 143 -7.77 16.07 -2.24
CA LYS A 143 -6.89 16.98 -3.01
C LYS A 143 -6.38 16.41 -4.33
N ILE A 144 -6.72 15.16 -4.65
CA ILE A 144 -6.35 14.55 -5.92
C ILE A 144 -7.47 14.86 -6.92
N GLU A 145 -7.13 15.52 -8.02
CA GLU A 145 -8.01 15.71 -9.18
C GLU A 145 -7.67 14.61 -10.19
N PHE A 146 -8.69 13.95 -10.75
CA PHE A 146 -8.51 12.78 -11.59
C PHE A 146 -8.63 13.07 -13.09
N SER A 147 -7.76 12.45 -13.87
CA SER A 147 -7.71 12.54 -15.33
C SER A 147 -8.78 11.66 -15.99
N ASN A 148 -9.22 12.02 -17.20
CA ASN A 148 -10.06 11.20 -18.07
C ASN A 148 -9.33 11.09 -19.42
N TYR A 149 -8.92 9.87 -19.81
CA TYR A 149 -8.05 9.67 -20.96
C TYR A 149 -8.79 9.98 -22.27
N ASP A 150 -8.20 10.87 -23.07
CA ASP A 150 -8.63 11.16 -24.44
C ASP A 150 -7.65 10.52 -25.44
N PRO A 151 -8.03 9.45 -26.15
CA PRO A 151 -7.20 8.84 -27.19
C PRO A 151 -6.81 9.81 -28.31
N SER A 152 -7.64 10.82 -28.60
CA SER A 152 -7.38 11.80 -29.66
C SER A 152 -6.38 12.88 -29.25
N ALA A 153 -6.13 13.05 -27.94
CA ALA A 153 -5.12 13.95 -27.41
C ALA A 153 -3.70 13.32 -27.36
N SER A 154 -3.57 11.99 -27.49
CA SER A 154 -2.29 11.30 -27.48
C SER A 154 -1.82 10.88 -28.87
N THR A 155 -0.67 11.40 -29.28
CA THR A 155 -0.02 11.13 -30.58
C THR A 155 0.53 9.70 -30.73
N THR A 156 0.58 8.93 -29.64
CA THR A 156 1.00 7.51 -29.63
C THR A 156 -0.16 6.54 -29.43
N SER A 157 -1.40 7.05 -29.25
CA SER A 157 -2.60 6.23 -29.10
C SER A 157 -2.97 5.49 -30.38
N LYS A 158 -3.43 4.24 -30.22
CA LYS A 158 -3.85 3.36 -31.30
C LYS A 158 -5.03 2.50 -30.84
N ALA A 159 -6.20 2.71 -31.45
CA ALA A 159 -7.34 1.81 -31.27
C ALA A 159 -7.00 0.39 -31.78
N ILE A 160 -7.43 -0.63 -31.04
CA ILE A 160 -7.28 -2.03 -31.44
C ILE A 160 -8.57 -2.51 -32.07
N SER A 161 -8.52 -2.98 -33.32
CA SER A 161 -9.70 -3.54 -34.01
C SER A 161 -9.91 -5.03 -33.69
N CYS A 162 -11.15 -5.48 -33.86
CA CYS A 162 -11.56 -6.88 -33.75
C CYS A 162 -10.84 -7.88 -34.68
N SER A 163 -10.09 -7.40 -35.68
CA SER A 163 -9.23 -8.24 -36.53
C SER A 163 -7.82 -8.46 -35.95
N SER A 164 -7.44 -7.71 -34.91
CA SER A 164 -6.10 -7.78 -34.32
C SER A 164 -5.94 -9.01 -33.44
N ASN A 165 -4.76 -9.64 -33.49
CA ASN A 165 -4.36 -10.65 -32.51
C ASN A 165 -4.16 -10.06 -31.09
N GLN A 166 -4.08 -8.73 -30.97
CA GLN A 166 -4.09 -8.00 -29.70
C GLN A 166 -5.51 -7.82 -29.12
N CYS A 167 -6.57 -8.14 -29.89
CA CYS A 167 -7.93 -8.03 -29.40
C CYS A 167 -8.29 -9.25 -28.54
N PHE A 168 -8.46 -9.02 -27.25
CA PHE A 168 -9.11 -9.95 -26.33
C PHE A 168 -10.53 -9.45 -26.05
N THR A 169 -11.52 -10.33 -26.18
CA THR A 169 -12.93 -10.03 -25.86
C THR A 169 -13.37 -10.94 -24.73
N THR A 170 -14.06 -10.42 -23.72
CA THR A 170 -14.68 -11.24 -22.67
C THR A 170 -15.91 -12.01 -23.18
N SER A 171 -16.43 -11.67 -24.36
CA SER A 171 -17.48 -12.41 -25.07
C SER A 171 -17.31 -12.36 -26.58
N ARG A 172 -17.51 -13.48 -27.29
CA ARG A 172 -17.45 -13.52 -28.76
C ARG A 172 -18.42 -12.57 -29.47
N ASN A 173 -19.45 -12.10 -28.76
CA ASN A 173 -20.45 -11.17 -29.31
C ASN A 173 -19.99 -9.69 -29.29
N GLN A 174 -18.85 -9.38 -28.64
CA GLN A 174 -18.28 -8.02 -28.57
C GLN A 174 -17.60 -7.55 -29.87
N CYS A 175 -17.42 -8.44 -30.85
CA CYS A 175 -16.84 -8.14 -32.15
C CYS A 175 -17.84 -8.41 -33.30
N PRO A 176 -18.77 -7.47 -33.59
CA PRO A 176 -19.82 -7.66 -34.59
C PRO A 176 -19.31 -7.67 -36.04
N ASN A 177 -18.11 -7.11 -36.30
CA ASN A 177 -17.38 -7.26 -37.54
C ASN A 177 -15.87 -7.04 -37.31
N THR A 178 -15.02 -7.43 -38.27
CA THR A 178 -13.56 -7.39 -38.16
C THR A 178 -12.95 -5.97 -38.12
N THR A 179 -13.69 -4.97 -38.59
CA THR A 179 -13.27 -3.56 -38.65
C THR A 179 -13.77 -2.72 -37.47
N ALA A 180 -14.62 -3.26 -36.60
CA ALA A 180 -15.04 -2.60 -35.37
C ALA A 180 -13.88 -2.54 -34.37
N ASP A 181 -13.94 -1.57 -33.46
CA ASP A 181 -13.05 -1.50 -32.30
C ASP A 181 -13.29 -2.71 -31.39
N CYS A 182 -12.22 -3.23 -30.82
CA CYS A 182 -12.24 -4.33 -29.86
C CYS A 182 -12.89 -3.84 -28.56
N THR A 183 -14.08 -4.35 -28.22
CA THR A 183 -14.79 -3.96 -27.00
C THR A 183 -14.60 -4.98 -25.88
N TYR A 184 -14.64 -4.50 -24.64
CA TYR A 184 -14.48 -5.31 -23.43
C TYR A 184 -15.58 -5.03 -22.41
N THR A 185 -15.80 -6.00 -21.51
CA THR A 185 -16.64 -5.85 -20.32
C THR A 185 -16.12 -6.80 -19.27
N VAL A 186 -15.48 -6.28 -18.21
CA VAL A 186 -14.97 -7.07 -17.09
C VAL A 186 -15.87 -6.80 -15.87
N PRO A 187 -16.56 -7.83 -15.33
CA PRO A 187 -17.18 -7.76 -14.01
C PRO A 187 -16.12 -7.96 -12.92
N TYR A 188 -16.41 -7.45 -11.73
CA TYR A 188 -15.56 -7.49 -10.54
C TYR A 188 -16.40 -8.02 -9.36
N GLY A 189 -15.81 -8.75 -8.41
CA GLY A 189 -16.53 -9.44 -7.33
C GLY A 189 -17.35 -8.55 -6.39
N SER A 190 -17.03 -7.25 -6.32
CA SER A 190 -17.86 -6.25 -5.65
C SER A 190 -19.27 -6.15 -6.27
N PRO A 191 -20.38 -6.11 -5.50
CA PRO A 191 -21.74 -6.17 -6.04
C PRO A 191 -22.04 -5.17 -7.18
N ASN A 192 -22.51 -5.70 -8.31
CA ASN A 192 -22.81 -4.94 -9.54
C ASN A 192 -21.62 -4.12 -10.11
N THR A 193 -20.38 -4.48 -9.79
CA THR A 193 -19.19 -3.70 -10.19
C THR A 193 -18.63 -4.20 -11.52
N SER A 194 -18.40 -3.28 -12.46
CA SER A 194 -17.88 -3.60 -13.79
C SER A 194 -17.19 -2.41 -14.46
N SER A 195 -16.28 -2.70 -15.39
CA SER A 195 -15.65 -1.73 -16.29
C SER A 195 -15.81 -2.20 -17.73
N SER A 196 -16.15 -1.29 -18.65
CA SER A 196 -16.45 -1.60 -20.05
C SER A 196 -16.17 -0.43 -21.00
N GLY A 197 -15.86 -0.77 -22.26
CA GLY A 197 -15.50 0.18 -23.31
C GLY A 197 -14.66 -0.48 -24.40
N THR A 198 -13.63 0.20 -24.90
CA THR A 198 -12.75 -0.27 -26.00
C THR A 198 -11.32 -0.57 -25.54
N ILE A 199 -10.59 -1.38 -26.31
CA ILE A 199 -9.16 -1.65 -26.09
C ILE A 199 -8.31 -0.70 -26.91
N VAL A 200 -7.39 -0.01 -26.22
CA VAL A 200 -6.44 0.95 -26.78
C VAL A 200 -5.02 0.48 -26.49
N GLN A 201 -4.10 0.83 -27.39
CA GLN A 201 -2.66 0.71 -27.17
C GLN A 201 -2.04 2.10 -27.09
N ASP A 202 -1.19 2.36 -26.08
CA ASP A 202 -0.43 3.62 -25.94
C ASP A 202 0.83 3.40 -25.09
N ASP A 203 1.69 4.41 -24.98
CA ASP A 203 2.93 4.37 -24.19
C ASP A 203 2.68 4.45 -22.68
N LEU A 204 3.09 3.43 -21.91
CA LEU A 204 3.31 3.49 -20.46
C LEU A 204 4.75 3.89 -20.17
N TYR A 205 4.97 4.76 -19.17
CA TYR A 205 6.30 5.26 -18.82
C TYR A 205 6.84 4.53 -17.58
N LEU A 206 7.93 3.78 -17.75
CA LEU A 206 8.68 3.13 -16.68
C LEU A 206 10.00 3.85 -16.43
N LEU A 207 10.52 3.72 -15.21
CA LEU A 207 11.86 4.14 -14.83
C LEU A 207 12.69 2.91 -14.48
N LYS A 208 13.89 2.82 -15.08
CA LYS A 208 14.89 1.83 -14.66
C LYS A 208 15.51 2.26 -13.34
N GLU A 209 15.47 1.40 -12.31
CA GLU A 209 16.04 1.70 -10.97
C GLU A 209 17.55 1.47 -10.90
N SER A 210 18.30 2.01 -11.87
CA SER A 210 19.76 1.93 -11.93
C SER A 210 20.46 3.23 -11.47
N ILE A 211 21.80 3.24 -11.54
CA ILE A 211 22.62 4.43 -11.29
C ILE A 211 22.29 5.55 -12.29
N THR A 212 21.97 5.21 -13.54
CA THR A 212 21.26 6.10 -14.47
C THR A 212 19.76 5.85 -14.37
N SER A 213 18.99 6.93 -14.18
CA SER A 213 17.53 6.89 -14.07
C SER A 213 16.92 7.16 -15.44
N ASP A 214 17.04 6.17 -16.32
CA ASP A 214 16.56 6.25 -17.69
C ASP A 214 15.07 5.89 -17.76
N VAL A 215 14.28 6.77 -18.37
CA VAL A 215 12.85 6.55 -18.60
C VAL A 215 12.69 5.74 -19.89
N VAL A 216 11.98 4.63 -19.80
CA VAL A 216 11.67 3.75 -20.93
C VAL A 216 10.17 3.75 -21.16
N LYS A 217 9.77 3.95 -22.41
CA LYS A 217 8.37 3.81 -22.82
C LYS A 217 8.09 2.38 -23.26
N ILE A 218 7.00 1.81 -22.78
CA ILE A 218 6.52 0.47 -23.12
C ILE A 218 5.11 0.60 -23.72
N PRO A 219 4.89 0.23 -24.99
CA PRO A 219 3.54 0.17 -25.54
C PRO A 219 2.71 -0.89 -24.82
N ILE A 220 1.68 -0.48 -24.12
CA ILE A 220 0.76 -1.34 -23.36
C ILE A 220 -0.60 -1.46 -24.04
N LEU A 221 -1.34 -2.51 -23.71
CA LEU A 221 -2.77 -2.63 -24.00
C LEU A 221 -3.56 -2.32 -22.73
N PHE A 222 -4.61 -1.51 -22.83
CA PHE A 222 -5.47 -1.18 -21.69
C PHE A 222 -6.90 -0.88 -22.15
N GLY A 223 -7.83 -0.95 -21.18
CA GLY A 223 -9.22 -0.56 -21.37
C GLY A 223 -9.38 0.96 -21.35
N CYS A 224 -9.90 1.52 -22.45
CA CYS A 224 -10.60 2.79 -22.46
C CYS A 224 -11.97 2.58 -21.78
N GLY A 225 -12.04 2.83 -20.47
CA GLY A 225 -13.24 2.64 -19.66
C GLY A 225 -14.27 3.74 -19.86
N GLU A 226 -15.23 3.51 -20.75
CA GLU A 226 -16.31 4.43 -21.07
C GLU A 226 -17.47 4.35 -20.05
N VAL A 227 -17.73 3.15 -19.53
CA VAL A 227 -18.83 2.85 -18.60
C VAL A 227 -18.34 1.97 -17.45
N GLN A 228 -18.52 2.48 -16.23
CA GLN A 228 -18.23 1.86 -14.95
C GLN A 228 -19.54 1.68 -14.15
N THR A 229 -19.60 0.65 -13.30
CA THR A 229 -20.73 0.37 -12.42
C THR A 229 -20.27 -0.06 -11.02
N GLY A 230 -21.19 -0.08 -10.06
CA GLY A 230 -20.94 -0.57 -8.70
C GLY A 230 -19.91 0.30 -7.96
N SER A 231 -19.06 -0.33 -7.15
CA SER A 231 -18.18 0.36 -6.20
C SER A 231 -17.17 1.31 -6.84
N PHE A 232 -16.88 1.17 -8.15
CA PHE A 232 -16.07 2.14 -8.88
C PHE A 232 -16.66 3.56 -8.88
N LEU A 233 -18.00 3.69 -8.97
CA LEU A 233 -18.68 4.98 -8.94
C LEU A 233 -18.57 5.65 -7.56
N ASP A 234 -18.54 4.85 -6.50
CA ASP A 234 -18.44 5.28 -5.09
C ASP A 234 -16.98 5.38 -4.60
N GLY A 235 -16.01 5.47 -5.52
CA GLY A 235 -14.60 5.72 -5.20
C GLY A 235 -13.70 4.48 -5.12
N GLY A 236 -14.14 3.30 -5.57
CA GLY A 236 -13.32 2.08 -5.53
C GLY A 236 -12.09 2.11 -6.45
N ALA A 237 -12.24 2.57 -7.69
CA ALA A 237 -11.13 2.72 -8.65
C ALA A 237 -11.37 3.92 -9.58
N PRO A 238 -11.60 5.12 -9.04
CA PRO A 238 -12.22 6.23 -9.77
C PRO A 238 -11.38 6.74 -10.94
N ASN A 239 -10.06 6.57 -10.87
CA ASN A 239 -9.11 7.00 -11.90
C ASN A 239 -8.39 5.83 -12.61
N GLY A 240 -8.88 4.61 -12.42
CA GLY A 240 -8.40 3.40 -13.07
C GLY A 240 -7.98 2.30 -12.09
N LEU A 241 -7.75 1.11 -12.65
CA LEU A 241 -7.32 -0.09 -11.95
C LEU A 241 -6.33 -0.83 -12.85
N MET A 242 -5.18 -1.23 -12.29
CA MET A 242 -4.14 -1.97 -12.98
C MET A 242 -4.19 -3.45 -12.60
N GLY A 243 -4.68 -4.28 -13.53
CA GLY A 243 -4.58 -5.73 -13.44
C GLY A 243 -3.14 -6.23 -13.55
N LEU A 244 -2.73 -7.01 -12.55
CA LEU A 244 -1.42 -7.64 -12.38
C LEU A 244 -1.49 -9.17 -12.52
N GLY A 245 -2.65 -9.72 -12.92
CA GLY A 245 -2.94 -11.15 -13.09
C GLY A 245 -2.04 -11.94 -14.05
N LEU A 246 -2.27 -13.25 -14.17
CA LEU A 246 -1.42 -14.16 -14.93
C LEU A 246 -1.60 -14.09 -16.46
N SER A 247 -2.65 -13.47 -16.99
CA SER A 247 -2.92 -13.47 -18.43
C SER A 247 -1.95 -12.60 -19.24
N GLN A 248 -1.81 -12.92 -20.53
CA GLN A 248 -0.89 -12.23 -21.46
C GLN A 248 -1.25 -10.76 -21.72
N ILE A 249 -2.43 -10.32 -21.28
CA ILE A 249 -2.91 -8.93 -21.38
C ILE A 249 -2.50 -8.06 -20.17
N SER A 250 -2.03 -8.68 -19.08
CA SER A 250 -1.70 -7.95 -17.85
C SER A 250 -0.41 -7.14 -18.00
N VAL A 251 -0.29 -6.10 -17.18
CA VAL A 251 0.87 -5.19 -17.24
C VAL A 251 2.20 -5.95 -16.98
N PRO A 252 2.31 -6.86 -15.99
CA PRO A 252 3.48 -7.73 -15.84
C PRO A 252 3.81 -8.52 -17.11
N SER A 253 2.82 -9.14 -17.78
CA SER A 253 3.03 -9.90 -19.01
C SER A 253 3.54 -9.06 -20.16
N ILE A 254 2.97 -7.87 -20.35
CA ILE A 254 3.34 -6.99 -21.46
C ILE A 254 4.75 -6.42 -21.25
N ILE A 255 5.11 -6.07 -20.00
CA ILE A 255 6.44 -5.58 -19.65
C ILE A 255 7.49 -6.70 -19.81
N ALA A 256 7.26 -7.88 -19.24
CA ALA A 256 8.22 -8.99 -19.28
C ALA A 256 8.48 -9.56 -20.69
N ASN A 257 7.49 -9.53 -21.58
CA ASN A 257 7.62 -9.97 -22.97
C ASN A 257 8.02 -8.83 -23.94
N ASN A 258 8.29 -7.62 -23.47
CA ASN A 258 8.61 -6.49 -24.35
C ASN A 258 10.05 -6.55 -24.88
N SER A 259 10.27 -6.27 -26.16
CA SER A 259 11.61 -6.27 -26.77
C SER A 259 12.47 -5.04 -26.45
N LEU A 260 11.93 -4.01 -25.78
CA LEU A 260 12.66 -2.78 -25.42
C LEU A 260 13.41 -2.88 -24.08
N ILE A 261 13.12 -3.91 -23.27
CA ILE A 261 13.71 -4.17 -21.96
C ILE A 261 14.00 -5.66 -21.82
N SER A 262 14.78 -6.05 -20.82
CA SER A 262 15.06 -7.46 -20.53
C SER A 262 15.04 -7.67 -19.02
N ILE A 263 13.88 -8.11 -18.53
CA ILE A 263 13.64 -8.44 -17.13
C ILE A 263 13.16 -9.88 -17.02
N THR A 264 13.19 -10.44 -15.81
CA THR A 264 12.43 -11.67 -15.51
C THR A 264 10.93 -11.35 -15.47
N ASP A 265 10.10 -12.32 -15.90
CA ASP A 265 8.67 -12.30 -15.63
C ASP A 265 8.39 -12.52 -14.14
N SER A 266 8.55 -11.46 -13.37
CA SER A 266 8.23 -11.36 -11.96
C SER A 266 7.95 -9.91 -11.57
N PHE A 267 7.32 -9.71 -10.42
CA PHE A 267 7.26 -8.41 -9.76
C PHE A 267 7.18 -8.59 -8.24
N SER A 268 7.53 -7.55 -7.49
CA SER A 268 7.28 -7.48 -6.05
C SER A 268 6.45 -6.27 -5.68
N MET A 269 5.67 -6.43 -4.62
CA MET A 269 4.98 -5.37 -3.92
C MET A 269 5.42 -5.36 -2.45
N CYS A 270 5.50 -4.18 -1.85
CA CYS A 270 5.75 -4.04 -0.42
C CYS A 270 4.83 -2.94 0.10
N PHE A 271 3.91 -3.28 0.98
CA PHE A 271 2.95 -2.34 1.55
C PHE A 271 3.31 -2.03 3.01
N GLY A 272 3.63 -0.77 3.28
CA GLY A 272 4.03 -0.30 4.59
C GLY A 272 2.84 -0.09 5.50
N THR A 273 3.03 -0.32 6.80
CA THR A 273 1.99 -0.08 7.82
C THR A 273 1.63 1.40 7.97
N ASP A 274 2.49 2.28 7.45
CA ASP A 274 2.38 3.73 7.36
C ASP A 274 1.58 4.21 6.13
N GLY A 275 0.97 3.28 5.37
CA GLY A 275 0.19 3.58 4.16
C GLY A 275 1.05 3.89 2.92
N TYR A 276 2.36 3.62 2.98
CA TYR A 276 3.29 3.83 1.87
C TYR A 276 3.90 2.51 1.41
N GLY A 277 3.81 2.23 0.11
CA GLY A 277 4.34 1.03 -0.50
C GLY A 277 5.23 1.26 -1.72
N ARG A 278 5.51 0.17 -2.45
CA ARG A 278 6.32 0.11 -3.69
C ARG A 278 5.81 -1.01 -4.61
N LEU A 279 6.07 -0.89 -5.91
CA LEU A 279 5.84 -1.93 -6.91
C LEU A 279 7.05 -1.98 -7.87
N ASN A 280 7.74 -3.12 -7.90
CA ASN A 280 8.96 -3.31 -8.70
C ASN A 280 8.82 -4.49 -9.66
N PHE A 281 8.83 -4.23 -10.97
CA PHE A 281 8.89 -5.26 -12.01
C PHE A 281 10.33 -5.79 -12.14
N GLY A 282 10.46 -7.11 -12.35
CA GLY A 282 11.74 -7.82 -12.47
C GLY A 282 12.41 -8.20 -11.15
N ASP A 283 11.76 -8.00 -10.00
CA ASP A 283 12.26 -8.48 -8.70
C ASP A 283 11.96 -9.98 -8.55
N GLU A 284 13.01 -10.80 -8.44
CA GLU A 284 12.91 -12.24 -8.16
C GLU A 284 12.92 -12.54 -6.64
N GLY A 285 13.03 -11.51 -5.80
CA GLY A 285 13.10 -11.64 -4.34
C GLY A 285 14.51 -11.79 -3.80
N SER A 286 14.64 -12.24 -2.55
CA SER A 286 15.94 -12.60 -1.98
C SER A 286 16.15 -14.13 -2.00
N PRO A 287 17.40 -14.63 -2.06
CA PRO A 287 17.67 -16.07 -2.03
C PRO A 287 17.29 -16.77 -0.71
N ASP A 288 17.03 -16.00 0.36
CA ASP A 288 16.71 -16.48 1.70
C ASP A 288 15.24 -16.22 2.10
N GLN A 289 14.39 -15.79 1.16
CA GLN A 289 12.96 -15.55 1.40
C GLN A 289 12.20 -16.87 1.65
N ASN A 290 11.03 -16.77 2.31
CA ASN A 290 10.11 -17.90 2.30
C ASN A 290 9.41 -17.95 0.93
N GLU A 291 9.14 -19.13 0.40
CA GLU A 291 8.38 -19.28 -0.84
C GLU A 291 7.41 -20.47 -0.81
N THR A 292 6.45 -20.47 -1.73
CA THR A 292 5.61 -21.63 -2.04
C THR A 292 5.15 -21.61 -3.49
N SER A 293 4.86 -22.78 -4.04
CA SER A 293 4.38 -23.00 -5.40
C SER A 293 3.01 -22.32 -5.65
N LEU A 294 2.87 -21.62 -6.77
CA LEU A 294 1.58 -21.11 -7.25
C LEU A 294 0.77 -22.23 -7.91
N ASN A 295 -0.40 -22.57 -7.35
CA ASN A 295 -1.27 -23.60 -7.92
C ASN A 295 -2.30 -22.98 -8.88
N ILE A 296 -1.85 -22.71 -10.13
CA ILE A 296 -2.67 -22.12 -11.21
C ILE A 296 -4.06 -22.77 -11.27
N ASN A 297 -5.08 -22.03 -10.85
CA ASN A 297 -6.46 -22.49 -10.86
C ASN A 297 -7.10 -22.25 -12.25
N PRO A 298 -8.29 -22.84 -12.53
CA PRO A 298 -8.95 -22.68 -13.84
C PRO A 298 -9.35 -21.25 -14.22
N TYR A 299 -9.24 -20.30 -13.29
CA TYR A 299 -9.58 -18.89 -13.47
C TYR A 299 -8.34 -18.00 -13.72
N GLY A 300 -7.12 -18.51 -13.51
CA GLY A 300 -5.88 -17.79 -13.77
C GLY A 300 -5.38 -16.91 -12.61
N PHE A 301 -5.92 -17.05 -11.40
CA PHE A 301 -5.50 -16.24 -10.25
C PHE A 301 -4.22 -16.75 -9.57
N TYR A 302 -3.54 -15.87 -8.82
CA TYR A 302 -2.43 -16.21 -7.93
C TYR A 302 -2.90 -16.98 -6.70
N ASN A 303 -3.13 -18.28 -6.88
CA ASN A 303 -3.56 -19.19 -5.82
C ASN A 303 -2.34 -19.76 -5.07
N ILE A 304 -2.46 -19.97 -3.76
CA ILE A 304 -1.54 -20.82 -2.98
C ILE A 304 -2.31 -21.90 -2.20
N SER A 305 -1.72 -23.09 -2.10
CA SER A 305 -2.25 -24.20 -1.29
C SER A 305 -1.74 -24.16 0.15
N LEU A 306 -2.67 -24.19 1.10
CA LEU A 306 -2.42 -24.14 2.54
C LEU A 306 -2.86 -25.46 3.21
N THR A 307 -2.14 -25.89 4.24
CA THR A 307 -2.35 -27.18 4.93
C THR A 307 -2.83 -27.02 6.37
N GLU A 308 -2.35 -26.00 7.08
CA GLU A 308 -2.65 -25.77 8.50
C GLU A 308 -2.87 -24.29 8.81
N ILE A 309 -3.89 -24.00 9.62
CA ILE A 309 -4.18 -22.67 10.17
C ILE A 309 -3.66 -22.64 11.62
N VAL A 310 -2.70 -21.79 11.91
CA VAL A 310 -2.13 -21.59 13.25
C VAL A 310 -2.61 -20.26 13.81
N VAL A 311 -3.27 -20.30 14.97
CA VAL A 311 -3.70 -19.11 15.70
C VAL A 311 -3.24 -19.23 17.15
N GLY A 312 -2.27 -18.41 17.54
CA GLY A 312 -1.64 -18.47 18.87
C GLY A 312 -1.08 -19.86 19.19
N ASN A 313 -1.66 -20.54 20.18
CA ASN A 313 -1.29 -21.90 20.57
C ASN A 313 -2.08 -23.02 19.85
N THR A 314 -3.05 -22.65 18.99
CA THR A 314 -4.01 -23.58 18.39
C THR A 314 -3.69 -23.82 16.93
N THR A 315 -3.43 -25.09 16.57
CA THR A 315 -3.17 -25.52 15.19
C THR A 315 -4.36 -26.32 14.66
N ASN A 316 -4.99 -25.83 13.58
CA ASN A 316 -6.06 -26.52 12.87
C ASN A 316 -5.50 -27.10 11.57
N LYS A 317 -5.30 -28.43 11.50
CA LYS A 317 -4.95 -29.12 10.26
C LYS A 317 -6.19 -29.19 9.37
N LEU A 318 -6.27 -28.30 8.38
CA LEU A 318 -7.44 -28.09 7.54
C LEU A 318 -6.95 -27.51 6.21
N PRO A 319 -6.71 -28.35 5.19
CA PRO A 319 -6.20 -27.89 3.90
C PRO A 319 -7.24 -27.07 3.12
N PHE A 320 -6.78 -26.02 2.45
CA PHE A 320 -7.56 -25.17 1.56
C PHE A 320 -6.65 -24.40 0.61
N ASP A 321 -7.17 -24.03 -0.56
CA ASP A 321 -6.54 -23.05 -1.43
C ASP A 321 -7.06 -21.65 -1.12
N ALA A 322 -6.21 -20.63 -1.30
CA ALA A 322 -6.58 -19.22 -1.21
C ALA A 322 -5.89 -18.38 -2.29
N VAL A 323 -6.62 -17.44 -2.88
CA VAL A 323 -6.05 -16.45 -3.83
C VAL A 323 -5.36 -15.34 -3.06
N VAL A 324 -4.23 -14.86 -3.55
CA VAL A 324 -3.49 -13.72 -3.02
C VAL A 324 -3.83 -12.49 -3.86
N ASP A 325 -4.59 -11.57 -3.28
CA ASP A 325 -5.26 -10.49 -4.00
C ASP A 325 -5.08 -9.12 -3.31
N SER A 326 -4.27 -8.26 -3.92
CA SER A 326 -4.13 -6.85 -3.54
C SER A 326 -5.34 -5.99 -3.92
N GLY A 327 -6.22 -6.47 -4.81
CA GLY A 327 -7.52 -5.86 -5.15
C GLY A 327 -8.62 -6.16 -4.14
N SER A 328 -8.32 -6.87 -3.05
CA SER A 328 -9.24 -7.13 -1.94
C SER A 328 -8.74 -6.48 -0.65
N SER A 329 -9.50 -5.53 -0.09
CA SER A 329 -9.10 -4.72 1.06
C SER A 329 -8.76 -5.54 2.30
N TYR A 330 -9.47 -6.66 2.48
CA TYR A 330 -9.38 -7.51 3.65
C TYR A 330 -9.43 -8.97 3.26
N SER A 331 -8.54 -9.75 3.87
CA SER A 331 -8.56 -11.20 3.76
C SER A 331 -9.92 -11.75 4.21
N GLY A 332 -10.54 -12.57 3.38
CA GLY A 332 -11.85 -13.14 3.67
C GLY A 332 -11.94 -14.58 3.22
N PHE A 333 -12.74 -15.35 3.96
CA PHE A 333 -12.64 -16.81 3.94
C PHE A 333 -14.01 -17.47 3.90
N THR A 334 -14.06 -18.67 3.33
CA THR A 334 -15.24 -19.55 3.39
C THR A 334 -15.67 -19.81 4.83
N ASP A 335 -16.97 -19.98 5.05
CA ASP A 335 -17.64 -20.14 6.36
C ASP A 335 -16.85 -20.99 7.39
N ASN A 336 -16.36 -22.16 6.96
CA ASN A 336 -15.56 -23.07 7.79
C ASN A 336 -14.20 -22.48 8.18
N ILE A 337 -13.46 -21.92 7.20
CA ILE A 337 -12.13 -21.33 7.41
C ILE A 337 -12.22 -20.06 8.27
N TYR A 338 -13.16 -19.16 7.94
CA TYR A 338 -13.47 -17.96 8.72
C TYR A 338 -13.74 -18.30 10.19
N LYS A 339 -14.68 -19.21 10.45
CA LYS A 339 -15.02 -19.63 11.83
C LYS A 339 -13.84 -20.28 12.54
N LYS A 340 -12.99 -21.03 11.85
CA LYS A 340 -11.79 -21.66 12.44
C LYS A 340 -10.75 -20.64 12.88
N ILE A 341 -10.46 -19.62 12.07
CA ILE A 341 -9.56 -18.54 12.45
C ILE A 341 -10.19 -17.75 13.62
N ALA A 342 -11.43 -17.28 13.44
CA ALA A 342 -12.07 -16.35 14.37
C ALA A 342 -12.35 -16.93 15.75
N THR A 343 -12.83 -18.17 15.84
CA THR A 343 -13.05 -18.83 17.15
C THR A 343 -11.74 -19.17 17.86
N SER A 344 -10.70 -19.61 17.12
CA SER A 344 -9.37 -19.86 17.69
C SER A 344 -8.70 -18.59 18.21
N PHE A 345 -8.93 -17.45 17.53
CA PHE A 345 -8.44 -16.13 17.95
C PHE A 345 -9.19 -15.65 19.20
N SER A 346 -10.52 -15.62 19.14
CA SER A 346 -11.39 -15.14 20.23
C SER A 346 -11.21 -15.92 21.53
N ALA A 347 -10.98 -17.23 21.45
CA ALA A 347 -10.69 -18.09 22.61
C ALA A 347 -9.36 -17.77 23.33
N GLN A 348 -8.49 -16.94 22.74
CA GLN A 348 -7.18 -16.55 23.29
C GLN A 348 -7.08 -15.05 23.61
N VAL A 349 -8.10 -14.24 23.29
CA VAL A 349 -8.16 -12.83 23.66
C VAL A 349 -8.67 -12.69 25.10
N SER A 350 -8.06 -11.79 25.89
CA SER A 350 -8.42 -11.55 27.29
C SER A 350 -9.40 -10.40 27.48
N GLU A 351 -9.48 -9.54 26.47
CA GLU A 351 -10.28 -8.32 26.40
C GLU A 351 -11.77 -8.65 26.16
N ARG A 352 -12.66 -7.77 26.66
CA ARG A 352 -14.11 -8.02 26.62
C ARG A 352 -14.62 -7.94 25.16
N PRO A 353 -15.32 -8.96 24.64
CA PRO A 353 -15.98 -8.87 23.35
C PRO A 353 -17.04 -7.76 23.31
N ILE A 354 -17.12 -7.05 22.19
CA ILE A 354 -18.08 -5.97 21.92
C ILE A 354 -18.56 -6.05 20.47
N THR A 355 -19.68 -5.39 20.18
CA THR A 355 -20.09 -5.07 18.80
C THR A 355 -19.79 -3.60 18.54
N ILE A 356 -19.23 -3.28 17.37
CA ILE A 356 -19.00 -1.90 16.93
C ILE A 356 -20.02 -1.60 15.82
N GLU A 357 -20.88 -0.60 16.03
CA GLU A 357 -21.86 -0.17 15.04
C GLU A 357 -21.17 0.35 13.77
N GLY A 358 -21.57 -0.15 12.60
CA GLY A 358 -20.93 0.17 11.32
C GLY A 358 -19.61 -0.56 11.03
N SER A 359 -19.13 -1.45 11.91
CA SER A 359 -18.01 -2.35 11.60
C SER A 359 -18.46 -3.51 10.70
N PRO A 360 -17.70 -3.87 9.64
CA PRO A 360 -17.93 -5.11 8.91
C PRO A 360 -17.36 -6.35 9.65
N PHE A 361 -16.51 -6.15 10.67
CA PHE A 361 -15.89 -7.22 11.45
C PHE A 361 -16.73 -7.61 12.67
N GLU A 362 -16.97 -8.91 12.83
CA GLU A 362 -17.77 -9.51 13.92
C GLU A 362 -17.00 -9.61 15.24
N TYR A 363 -15.71 -9.96 15.18
CA TYR A 363 -14.90 -10.31 16.35
C TYR A 363 -14.11 -9.10 16.86
N CYS A 364 -14.80 -8.22 17.60
CA CYS A 364 -14.28 -6.99 18.18
C CYS A 364 -14.14 -7.04 19.71
N PHE A 365 -13.13 -6.35 20.26
CA PHE A 365 -12.74 -6.41 21.66
C PHE A 365 -12.41 -5.02 22.24
N GLU A 366 -12.82 -4.75 23.48
CA GLU A 366 -12.64 -3.46 24.17
C GLU A 366 -11.24 -3.32 24.79
N ILE A 367 -10.50 -2.27 24.41
CA ILE A 367 -9.20 -1.92 24.98
C ILE A 367 -9.42 -1.14 26.28
N SER A 368 -9.00 -1.70 27.41
CA SER A 368 -9.19 -1.04 28.70
C SER A 368 -8.36 0.25 28.81
N ALA A 369 -8.88 1.25 29.56
CA ALA A 369 -8.30 2.59 29.60
C ALA A 369 -6.84 2.68 30.10
N ASN A 370 -6.35 1.63 30.77
CA ASN A 370 -4.98 1.53 31.32
C ASN A 370 -4.07 0.60 30.50
N GLN A 371 -4.58 -0.02 29.43
CA GLN A 371 -3.84 -0.99 28.62
C GLN A 371 -2.94 -0.28 27.61
N THR A 372 -1.62 -0.39 27.82
CA THR A 372 -0.59 0.26 27.00
C THR A 372 0.04 -0.67 25.95
N LYS A 373 -0.35 -1.95 25.94
CA LYS A 373 0.09 -2.96 24.96
C LYS A 373 -1.07 -3.88 24.61
N LEU A 374 -1.25 -4.15 23.32
CA LEU A 374 -2.11 -5.23 22.84
C LEU A 374 -1.31 -6.53 22.81
N LYS A 375 -1.98 -7.67 23.01
CA LYS A 375 -1.41 -9.01 22.87
C LYS A 375 -2.30 -9.81 21.92
N LEU A 376 -2.16 -9.55 20.62
CA LEU A 376 -2.93 -10.27 19.62
C LEU A 376 -2.41 -11.72 19.54
N PRO A 377 -3.28 -12.74 19.52
CA PRO A 377 -2.89 -14.08 19.08
C PRO A 377 -2.31 -13.99 17.66
N PRO A 378 -1.07 -14.44 17.41
CA PRO A 378 -0.51 -14.44 16.06
C PRO A 378 -1.32 -15.35 15.15
N VAL A 379 -1.52 -14.94 13.90
CA VAL A 379 -2.22 -15.72 12.86
C VAL A 379 -1.22 -16.04 11.75
N SER A 380 -1.13 -17.30 11.37
CA SER A 380 -0.26 -17.77 10.29
C SER A 380 -0.78 -19.05 9.64
N PHE A 381 -0.38 -19.27 8.41
CA PHE A 381 -0.76 -20.43 7.61
C PHE A 381 0.49 -21.23 7.23
N THR A 382 0.42 -22.55 7.32
CA THR A 382 1.46 -23.44 6.77
C THR A 382 1.11 -23.74 5.32
N THR A 383 2.00 -23.43 4.39
CA THR A 383 1.80 -23.73 2.97
C THR A 383 2.03 -25.21 2.66
N GLN A 384 1.65 -25.66 1.46
CA GLN A 384 1.88 -27.05 1.04
C GLN A 384 3.37 -27.42 1.01
N ASP A 385 4.26 -26.46 0.72
CA ASP A 385 5.71 -26.66 0.69
C ASP A 385 6.37 -26.54 2.09
N GLY A 386 5.58 -26.27 3.13
CA GLY A 386 6.02 -26.23 4.54
C GLY A 386 6.46 -24.85 5.05
N SER A 387 6.51 -23.84 4.19
CA SER A 387 6.77 -22.44 4.57
C SER A 387 5.65 -21.86 5.43
N SER A 388 5.97 -20.88 6.30
CA SER A 388 4.98 -20.23 7.16
C SER A 388 4.66 -18.81 6.68
N PHE A 389 3.42 -18.60 6.22
CA PHE A 389 2.91 -17.28 5.86
C PHE A 389 2.30 -16.62 7.09
N HIS A 390 2.84 -15.49 7.53
CA HIS A 390 2.38 -14.79 8.72
C HIS A 390 1.51 -13.58 8.37
N ALA A 391 0.29 -13.53 8.90
CA ALA A 391 -0.52 -12.31 8.91
C ALA A 391 0.05 -11.38 9.99
N LEU A 392 0.96 -10.48 9.61
CA LEU A 392 1.70 -9.62 10.53
C LEU A 392 0.79 -8.63 11.29
N HIS A 393 -0.30 -8.19 10.65
CA HIS A 393 -1.24 -7.19 11.17
C HIS A 393 -2.69 -7.73 11.14
N PRO A 394 -3.01 -8.79 11.91
CA PRO A 394 -4.27 -9.53 11.76
C PRO A 394 -5.48 -8.81 12.37
N ALA A 395 -5.31 -7.62 12.94
CA ALA A 395 -6.38 -6.86 13.61
C ALA A 395 -6.30 -5.36 13.32
N ILE A 396 -7.47 -4.75 13.13
CA ILE A 396 -7.66 -3.32 12.87
C ILE A 396 -8.08 -2.60 14.16
N GLY A 397 -7.54 -1.41 14.41
CA GLY A 397 -7.76 -0.63 15.63
C GLY A 397 -8.79 0.50 15.46
N TYR A 398 -9.69 0.65 16.44
CA TYR A 398 -10.69 1.72 16.49
C TYR A 398 -10.29 2.78 17.51
N ALA A 399 -10.09 4.01 17.04
CA ALA A 399 -9.75 5.17 17.85
C ALA A 399 -10.99 5.85 18.47
N LYS A 400 -10.80 6.54 19.60
CA LYS A 400 -11.83 7.45 20.13
C LYS A 400 -11.89 8.72 19.29
N GLN A 401 -13.09 9.22 19.00
CA GLN A 401 -13.28 10.50 18.31
C GLN A 401 -12.40 11.62 18.91
N ASN A 402 -11.71 12.38 18.05
CA ASN A 402 -10.78 13.45 18.41
C ASN A 402 -9.61 13.01 19.31
N SER A 403 -9.18 11.74 19.23
CA SER A 403 -8.04 11.22 19.99
C SER A 403 -7.34 10.08 19.28
N ASP A 404 -6.00 10.08 19.33
CA ASP A 404 -5.17 8.96 18.88
C ASP A 404 -5.32 7.69 19.73
N ARG A 405 -6.04 7.74 20.85
CA ARG A 405 -6.18 6.59 21.75
C ARG A 405 -7.16 5.57 21.17
N LEU A 406 -6.64 4.38 20.85
CA LEU A 406 -7.47 3.22 20.58
C LEU A 406 -8.37 2.88 21.79
N VAL A 407 -9.57 2.40 21.49
CA VAL A 407 -10.59 1.98 22.46
C VAL A 407 -11.14 0.59 22.16
N ALA A 408 -10.95 0.10 20.93
CA ALA A 408 -11.24 -1.28 20.55
C ALA A 408 -10.29 -1.75 19.44
N TYR A 409 -10.27 -3.05 19.19
CA TYR A 409 -9.75 -3.64 17.95
C TYR A 409 -10.67 -4.77 17.48
N CYS A 410 -10.62 -5.11 16.20
CA CYS A 410 -11.32 -6.28 15.65
C CYS A 410 -10.35 -7.16 14.85
N LEU A 411 -10.58 -8.47 14.86
CA LEU A 411 -9.93 -9.38 13.91
C LEU A 411 -10.31 -8.96 12.49
N ALA A 412 -9.31 -8.62 11.67
CA ALA A 412 -9.50 -8.02 10.36
C ALA A 412 -9.67 -9.09 9.26
N ILE A 413 -10.69 -9.93 9.41
CA ILE A 413 -11.09 -10.90 8.37
C ILE A 413 -12.59 -10.87 8.14
N LEU A 414 -13.02 -11.21 6.92
CA LEU A 414 -14.43 -11.26 6.52
C LEU A 414 -14.85 -12.67 6.12
N GLN A 415 -16.16 -12.91 6.04
CA GLN A 415 -16.72 -14.16 5.51
C GLN A 415 -17.09 -13.95 4.03
N TYR A 416 -16.47 -14.73 3.14
CA TYR A 416 -16.66 -14.70 1.68
C TYR A 416 -17.05 -16.09 1.16
N ASP A 417 -17.52 -16.18 -0.09
CA ASP A 417 -17.85 -17.45 -0.75
C ASP A 417 -16.60 -18.23 -1.24
N MET A 418 -15.43 -17.61 -1.21
CA MET A 418 -14.12 -18.22 -1.49
C MET A 418 -13.05 -17.71 -0.51
N ASN A 419 -11.83 -18.27 -0.56
CA ASN A 419 -10.74 -17.85 0.33
C ASN A 419 -9.79 -16.88 -0.39
N ILE A 420 -9.54 -15.74 0.24
CA ILE A 420 -8.71 -14.65 -0.27
C ILE A 420 -7.77 -14.19 0.85
N ILE A 421 -6.47 -14.15 0.57
CA ILE A 421 -5.48 -13.39 1.33
C ILE A 421 -5.44 -12.00 0.69
N GLY A 422 -6.18 -11.09 1.30
CA GLY A 422 -6.32 -9.70 0.87
C GLY A 422 -5.15 -8.83 1.31
N GLU A 423 -5.13 -7.59 0.85
CA GLU A 423 -4.05 -6.61 1.05
C GLU A 423 -3.60 -6.51 2.52
N ASN A 424 -4.54 -6.51 3.46
CA ASN A 424 -4.25 -6.38 4.89
C ASN A 424 -3.32 -7.47 5.48
N PHE A 425 -3.18 -8.62 4.83
CA PHE A 425 -2.25 -9.69 5.21
C PHE A 425 -0.92 -9.62 4.42
N LEU A 426 -0.85 -8.79 3.37
CA LEU A 426 0.38 -8.47 2.63
C LEU A 426 1.17 -7.33 3.32
N VAL A 427 0.50 -6.47 4.09
CA VAL A 427 1.08 -5.32 4.80
C VAL A 427 2.15 -5.72 5.83
N GLY A 428 3.33 -5.10 5.72
CA GLY A 428 4.49 -5.28 6.60
C GLY A 428 5.58 -6.23 6.07
N GLN A 429 5.38 -6.78 4.87
CA GLN A 429 6.31 -7.68 4.19
C GLN A 429 6.42 -7.32 2.70
N LYS A 430 7.51 -7.75 2.05
CA LYS A 430 7.61 -7.74 0.60
C LYS A 430 7.05 -9.07 0.09
N ILE A 431 6.06 -9.00 -0.79
CA ILE A 431 5.49 -10.14 -1.52
C ILE A 431 6.08 -10.15 -2.92
N VAL A 432 6.49 -11.31 -3.41
CA VAL A 432 7.15 -11.51 -4.71
C VAL A 432 6.35 -12.51 -5.53
N PHE A 433 5.89 -12.09 -6.70
CA PHE A 433 5.17 -12.93 -7.66
C PHE A 433 6.15 -13.33 -8.76
N ASP A 434 6.86 -14.46 -8.58
CA ASP A 434 7.76 -14.98 -9.61
C ASP A 434 6.98 -15.88 -10.57
N ARG A 435 6.52 -15.28 -11.66
CA ARG A 435 5.68 -15.91 -12.68
C ARG A 435 6.49 -16.84 -13.59
N LYS A 436 7.79 -16.58 -13.73
CA LYS A 436 8.76 -17.41 -14.45
C LYS A 436 9.07 -18.73 -13.72
N LYS A 437 9.17 -18.71 -12.40
CA LYS A 437 9.32 -19.91 -11.54
C LYS A 437 7.98 -20.51 -11.09
N GLN A 438 6.88 -19.77 -11.19
CA GLN A 438 5.56 -20.09 -10.62
C GLN A 438 5.62 -20.27 -9.10
N VAL A 439 6.22 -19.32 -8.39
CA VAL A 439 6.24 -19.26 -6.92
C VAL A 439 5.80 -17.89 -6.39
N LEU A 440 5.22 -17.90 -5.20
CA LEU A 440 5.01 -16.73 -4.37
C LEU A 440 6.08 -16.70 -3.28
N GLY A 441 6.90 -15.64 -3.26
CA GLY A 441 7.90 -15.37 -2.22
C GLY A 441 7.43 -14.33 -1.21
N TRP A 442 7.89 -14.40 0.04
CA TRP A 442 7.67 -13.35 1.05
C TRP A 442 8.81 -13.23 2.08
N GLU A 443 9.14 -11.98 2.42
CA GLU A 443 10.13 -11.63 3.45
C GLU A 443 9.70 -10.40 4.29
N PRO A 444 9.95 -10.38 5.62
CA PRO A 444 9.71 -9.18 6.45
C PRO A 444 10.58 -8.01 6.00
N PHE A 445 9.94 -6.93 5.54
CA PHE A 445 10.63 -5.87 4.79
C PHE A 445 10.12 -4.48 5.18
N ASN A 446 11.04 -3.53 5.36
CA ASN A 446 10.70 -2.15 5.64
C ASN A 446 10.56 -1.37 4.33
N CYS A 447 9.33 -1.31 3.80
CA CYS A 447 9.01 -0.70 2.52
C CYS A 447 9.50 0.76 2.44
N SER A 448 9.09 1.61 3.40
CA SER A 448 9.39 3.05 3.39
C SER A 448 10.89 3.39 3.44
N SER A 449 11.76 2.54 3.99
CA SER A 449 13.22 2.74 3.93
C SER A 449 13.99 1.84 2.95
N ASN A 450 13.28 0.97 2.22
CA ASN A 450 13.76 -0.05 1.27
C ASN A 450 14.87 -0.96 1.85
N LYS A 451 14.54 -1.75 2.88
CA LYS A 451 15.49 -2.68 3.54
C LYS A 451 14.81 -3.94 4.09
N HIS A 452 15.48 -5.07 3.94
CA HIS A 452 15.19 -6.31 4.66
C HIS A 452 15.24 -6.10 6.19
N ILE A 453 14.29 -6.69 6.93
CA ILE A 453 14.29 -6.72 8.40
C ILE A 453 14.77 -8.10 8.84
N SER A 454 15.99 -8.20 9.37
CA SER A 454 16.47 -9.47 9.94
C SER A 454 15.52 -9.94 11.07
N PRO A 455 15.17 -11.23 11.15
CA PRO A 455 14.16 -11.74 12.09
C PRO A 455 14.65 -11.69 13.55
N ALA A 456 14.49 -10.53 14.18
CA ALA A 456 14.49 -10.40 15.62
C ALA A 456 13.22 -11.07 16.20
N ALA A 457 13.35 -11.78 17.32
CA ALA A 457 12.26 -12.56 17.90
C ALA A 457 11.00 -11.72 18.14
N THR A 458 9.91 -12.10 17.47
CA THR A 458 8.53 -11.61 17.56
C THR A 458 8.37 -10.14 18.01
N PRO A 459 8.26 -9.18 17.07
CA PRO A 459 7.86 -7.82 17.40
C PRO A 459 6.56 -7.79 18.24
N PRO A 460 6.42 -6.89 19.23
CA PRO A 460 5.15 -6.68 19.90
C PRO A 460 4.09 -6.26 18.87
N SER A 461 2.95 -6.95 18.86
CA SER A 461 1.86 -6.70 17.92
C SER A 461 1.34 -5.26 18.06
N THR A 462 1.82 -4.38 17.18
CA THR A 462 1.38 -2.99 17.04
C THR A 462 0.38 -2.93 15.90
N PRO A 463 -0.82 -2.35 16.10
CA PRO A 463 -1.78 -2.18 15.02
C PRO A 463 -1.29 -1.12 14.02
N ALA A 464 -1.73 -1.22 12.77
CA ALA A 464 -1.30 -0.35 11.68
C ALA A 464 -1.62 1.14 11.93
N PRO A 465 -0.65 2.08 11.78
CA PRO A 465 -0.86 3.50 12.03
C PRO A 465 -1.55 4.28 10.88
N LYS A 466 -2.89 4.35 10.98
CA LYS A 466 -3.76 5.50 10.66
C LYS A 466 -3.74 6.13 9.25
N THR A 467 -4.94 6.31 8.70
CA THR A 467 -5.25 7.39 7.74
C THR A 467 -5.02 8.80 8.35
N PRO A 468 -4.53 9.78 7.57
CA PRO A 468 -4.25 11.14 8.07
C PRO A 468 -5.51 12.03 8.12
N PRO A 469 -5.62 12.95 9.11
CA PRO A 469 -6.82 13.77 9.27
C PRO A 469 -6.88 14.97 8.30
N PRO A 470 -8.06 15.32 7.76
CA PRO A 470 -8.24 16.56 7.00
C PRO A 470 -8.05 17.79 7.90
N LYS A 471 -7.42 18.85 7.36
CA LYS A 471 -7.16 20.09 8.11
C LYS A 471 -8.47 20.86 8.37
N ALA A 472 -8.66 21.28 9.62
CA ALA A 472 -9.86 22.00 10.06
C ALA A 472 -10.01 23.39 9.41
N PRO A 473 -11.25 23.85 9.12
CA PRO A 473 -11.53 25.22 8.70
C PRO A 473 -11.24 26.28 9.79
N ALA A 474 -11.00 27.52 9.36
CA ALA A 474 -10.88 28.69 10.24
C ALA A 474 -12.25 29.17 10.77
N PRO A 475 -12.32 29.88 11.92
CA PRO A 475 -13.56 30.04 12.69
C PRO A 475 -14.44 31.24 12.31
N SER A 476 -15.72 31.17 12.69
CA SER A 476 -16.74 32.23 12.61
C SER A 476 -17.39 32.52 13.99
N PRO A 477 -18.06 33.67 14.21
CA PRO A 477 -18.15 34.29 15.55
C PRO A 477 -19.24 33.76 16.53
N PRO A 478 -19.18 34.13 17.84
CA PRO A 478 -19.98 33.52 18.91
C PRO A 478 -21.13 34.38 19.49
N THR A 479 -22.15 33.73 20.09
CA THR A 479 -23.06 34.11 21.23
C THR A 479 -24.35 33.27 21.15
N ARG A 480 -25.14 32.98 22.20
CA ARG A 480 -24.95 32.81 23.67
C ARG A 480 -26.04 31.79 24.16
N PRO A 481 -26.02 31.26 25.40
CA PRO A 481 -26.73 30.01 25.77
C PRO A 481 -28.12 30.20 26.40
N ASN A 482 -28.85 29.08 26.59
CA ASN A 482 -29.63 28.89 27.81
C ASN A 482 -29.79 27.41 28.25
N SER A 483 -30.27 27.22 29.47
CA SER A 483 -30.15 26.06 30.36
C SER A 483 -31.06 24.83 30.13
N ALA A 484 -30.55 23.65 30.53
CA ALA A 484 -31.24 22.55 31.28
C ALA A 484 -32.43 21.82 30.61
N LEU A 485 -32.69 20.51 30.81
CA LEU A 485 -32.16 19.42 31.67
C LEU A 485 -32.44 18.06 30.91
N ALA A 486 -32.13 16.82 31.30
CA ALA A 486 -31.60 16.20 32.52
C ALA A 486 -30.78 14.90 32.25
N ARG A 487 -31.33 13.72 32.54
CA ARG A 487 -30.80 12.33 32.41
C ARG A 487 -32.00 11.38 32.18
N PRO A 488 -31.84 10.21 31.54
CA PRO A 488 -31.21 9.04 32.19
C PRO A 488 -29.75 8.78 31.77
N VAL A 489 -29.06 7.85 32.46
CA VAL A 489 -27.68 7.46 32.14
C VAL A 489 -27.68 6.15 31.35
N GLY A 490 -27.50 6.24 30.04
CA GLY A 490 -26.87 5.18 29.25
C GLY A 490 -25.39 5.52 29.05
N PHE A 491 -24.51 4.52 29.06
CA PHE A 491 -23.07 4.70 28.78
C PHE A 491 -22.81 4.86 27.27
N SER A 492 -23.44 5.85 26.64
CA SER A 492 -23.19 6.20 25.24
C SER A 492 -21.87 6.97 25.11
N THR A 493 -20.76 6.24 25.13
CA THR A 493 -19.46 6.77 24.71
C THR A 493 -19.35 6.54 23.21
N ILE A 494 -19.96 7.43 22.43
CA ILE A 494 -20.09 7.27 20.96
C ILE A 494 -18.70 7.11 20.33
N ILE A 495 -18.42 5.90 19.84
CA ILE A 495 -17.30 5.64 18.93
C ILE A 495 -17.76 6.17 17.57
N SER A 496 -17.32 7.38 17.23
CA SER A 496 -17.54 7.93 15.89
C SER A 496 -16.62 7.21 14.91
N VAL A 497 -17.17 6.22 14.20
CA VAL A 497 -16.49 5.53 13.10
C VAL A 497 -16.37 6.50 11.93
N VAL A 498 -15.31 7.33 11.93
CA VAL A 498 -14.91 8.13 10.76
C VAL A 498 -13.96 7.27 9.91
N ALA A 499 -14.49 6.16 9.43
CA ALA A 499 -13.86 5.28 8.47
C ALA A 499 -14.98 4.74 7.57
N SER A 500 -14.99 5.14 6.29
CA SER A 500 -15.87 4.52 5.31
C SER A 500 -15.27 3.16 4.96
N LEU A 501 -15.56 2.15 5.78
CA LEU A 501 -15.05 0.78 5.64
C LEU A 501 -15.74 0.03 4.48
N ILE A 502 -15.76 0.66 3.32
CA ILE A 502 -16.10 0.03 2.04
C ILE A 502 -15.03 -1.03 1.80
N SER A 503 -15.39 -2.29 2.03
CA SER A 503 -14.55 -3.43 1.68
C SER A 503 -14.70 -3.67 0.19
N LEU A 504 -13.61 -3.52 -0.55
CA LEU A 504 -13.55 -3.72 -1.99
C LEU A 504 -13.00 -5.11 -2.30
N ILE A 505 -13.47 -5.67 -3.41
CA ILE A 505 -13.01 -6.94 -3.99
C ILE A 505 -13.04 -6.78 -5.51
N PHE A 506 -11.91 -7.00 -6.18
CA PHE A 506 -11.75 -6.75 -7.62
C PHE A 506 -11.48 -8.00 -8.48
N MET A 507 -11.29 -9.16 -7.86
CA MET A 507 -11.31 -10.48 -8.51
C MET A 507 -12.71 -10.88 -9.05
#